data_AF-A0AAJ7FD94-F1
#
_entry.id   AF-A0AAJ7FD94-F1
#
_cell.length_a   1.000
_cell.length_b   1.000
_cell.length_c   1.000
_cell.angle_alpha   90.00
_cell.angle_beta   90.00
_cell.angle_gamma   90.00
#
_symmetry.space_group_name_H-M   'P 1'
#
loop_
_entity.id
_entity.type
_entity.pdbx_description
1 polymer ?
#
loop_
_entity_poly.entity_id
_entity_poly.type
_entity_poly.pdbx_seq_one_letter_code
_entity_poly.pdbx_strand_id
1 'polypeptide(L)'
;MPNYNEIKTFVFFDLETTGLIRGKIMPGITEISLIAVSREAILEKNGKLPRVSHKLIMPINPKKTIPDIVTNITGLSAKNLANVKPFEVETFELMMQFIGRLIAPICFVAHNGNNFDYKIIMQEFQQIEKAMPIEVLCVDSLEAFKDILCTTDSDSENNDDSKKGQAAANLSVDYFSLLEDGMDDTLCKAVDRILESSIVNDELNTCKQYYYSKSLNDVRVQNNFGNDVTYCQSENTLLSGTNDDLRCTLKQKNEKTPPKQIISLRKIRAGAIPAPHKKMIEPRVLSYPPEDTKIRPKNFKLPTIYEFLLGSKLENAHMAETDCNAMLKCVNILGDKFVKWADSNAVPLNIYGNVCS
;
A
#
# COMPACT_ATOMS: atom_id res chain seq x y z
N MET A 1 -13.57 19.09 -30.45
CA MET A 1 -14.54 18.74 -29.38
C MET A 1 -13.72 18.33 -28.17
N PRO A 2 -13.98 18.85 -26.96
CA PRO A 2 -13.31 18.33 -25.76
C PRO A 2 -13.67 16.84 -25.61
N ASN A 3 -12.66 16.00 -25.44
CA ASN A 3 -12.83 14.56 -25.30
C ASN A 3 -13.41 14.30 -23.90
N TYR A 4 -14.70 13.99 -23.80
CA TYR A 4 -15.36 13.68 -22.51
C TYR A 4 -14.76 12.44 -21.81
N ASN A 5 -13.84 11.72 -22.46
CA ASN A 5 -13.16 10.53 -21.94
C ASN A 5 -11.75 10.79 -21.38
N GLU A 6 -11.27 12.04 -21.35
CA GLU A 6 -9.91 12.31 -20.85
C GLU A 6 -9.91 12.61 -19.35
N ILE A 7 -9.40 11.68 -18.55
CA ILE A 7 -9.30 11.83 -17.09
C ILE A 7 -8.33 12.96 -16.76
N LYS A 8 -8.76 13.90 -15.90
CA LYS A 8 -7.97 15.08 -15.50
C LYS A 8 -7.32 14.95 -14.14
N THR A 9 -7.95 14.24 -13.21
CA THR A 9 -7.38 13.99 -11.88
C THR A 9 -7.41 12.50 -11.55
N PHE A 10 -6.29 11.99 -11.05
CA PHE A 10 -6.18 10.63 -10.53
C PHE A 10 -6.09 10.67 -9.01
N VAL A 11 -6.89 9.86 -8.33
CA VAL A 11 -6.93 9.73 -6.86
C VAL A 11 -6.44 8.34 -6.49
N PHE A 12 -5.19 8.25 -6.06
CA PHE A 12 -4.63 7.01 -5.53
C PHE A 12 -5.27 6.72 -4.18
N PHE A 13 -5.83 5.52 -4.05
CA PHE A 13 -6.69 5.12 -2.95
C PHE A 13 -6.25 3.77 -2.41
N ASP A 14 -6.13 3.68 -1.10
CA ASP A 14 -5.75 2.46 -0.39
C ASP A 14 -6.39 2.45 1.00
N LEU A 15 -6.73 1.24 1.47
CA LEU A 15 -7.32 0.98 2.77
C LEU A 15 -6.48 0.00 3.59
N GLU A 16 -6.17 0.39 4.84
CA GLU A 16 -5.86 -0.61 5.86
C GLU A 16 -7.14 -1.13 6.49
N THR A 17 -7.22 -2.43 6.73
CA THR A 17 -8.43 -3.06 7.26
C THR A 17 -8.13 -4.16 8.28
N THR A 18 -9.13 -4.52 9.06
CA THR A 18 -9.05 -5.61 10.06
C THR A 18 -8.83 -7.01 9.48
N GLY A 19 -8.78 -7.18 8.15
CA GLY A 19 -8.53 -8.46 7.50
C GLY A 19 -9.03 -8.52 6.06
N LEU A 20 -9.10 -9.73 5.50
CA LEU A 20 -9.59 -9.94 4.13
C LEU A 20 -11.12 -10.07 4.06
N ILE A 21 -11.68 -9.84 2.87
CA ILE A 21 -13.07 -10.17 2.56
C ILE A 21 -13.26 -11.69 2.65
N ARG A 22 -14.27 -12.15 3.39
CA ARG A 22 -14.57 -13.59 3.57
C ARG A 22 -16.03 -13.87 3.23
N GLY A 23 -16.29 -14.23 1.98
CA GLY A 23 -17.66 -14.44 1.49
C GLY A 23 -18.47 -13.14 1.62
N LYS A 24 -19.50 -13.15 2.48
CA LYS A 24 -20.33 -11.97 2.76
C LYS A 24 -19.80 -11.10 3.91
N ILE A 25 -18.74 -11.54 4.60
CA ILE A 25 -18.19 -10.82 5.74
C ILE A 25 -17.13 -9.85 5.23
N MET A 26 -17.42 -8.56 5.35
CA MET A 26 -16.44 -7.51 5.07
C MET A 26 -15.62 -7.16 6.33
N PRO A 27 -14.31 -6.90 6.17
CA PRO A 27 -13.49 -6.33 7.24
C PRO A 27 -13.96 -4.91 7.59
N GLY A 28 -13.61 -4.42 8.77
CA GLY A 28 -13.71 -2.99 9.09
C GLY A 28 -12.48 -2.22 8.62
N ILE A 29 -12.67 -0.96 8.22
CA ILE A 29 -11.58 -0.05 7.82
C ILE A 29 -10.85 0.48 9.07
N THR A 30 -9.52 0.49 9.03
CA THR A 30 -8.65 1.04 10.08
C THR A 30 -7.90 2.30 9.65
N GLU A 31 -7.65 2.47 8.35
CA GLU A 31 -7.06 3.69 7.78
C GLU A 31 -7.55 3.88 6.33
N ILE A 32 -7.75 5.14 5.94
CA ILE A 32 -8.07 5.55 4.57
C ILE A 32 -6.96 6.49 4.09
N SER A 33 -6.44 6.26 2.88
CA SER A 33 -5.56 7.20 2.19
C SER A 33 -6.11 7.59 0.83
N LEU A 34 -6.14 8.89 0.56
CA LEU A 34 -6.41 9.48 -0.76
C LEU A 34 -5.27 10.42 -1.13
N ILE A 35 -4.60 10.16 -2.25
CA ILE A 35 -3.57 11.03 -2.81
C ILE A 35 -3.98 11.40 -4.24
N ALA A 36 -4.33 12.67 -4.46
CA ALA A 36 -4.78 13.14 -5.77
C ALA A 36 -3.71 13.97 -6.49
N VAL A 37 -3.50 13.69 -7.77
CA VAL A 37 -2.61 14.43 -8.68
C VAL A 37 -3.27 14.68 -10.03
N SER A 38 -2.88 15.74 -10.72
CA SER A 38 -3.38 16.00 -12.07
C SER A 38 -2.78 15.01 -13.08
N ARG A 39 -3.46 14.86 -14.22
CA ARG A 39 -2.94 14.11 -15.38
C ARG A 39 -1.57 14.61 -15.81
N GLU A 40 -1.40 15.93 -15.88
CA GLU A 40 -0.15 16.57 -16.30
C GLU A 40 1.00 16.21 -15.37
N ALA A 41 0.74 16.17 -14.06
CA ALA A 41 1.72 15.73 -13.06
C ALA A 41 2.18 14.28 -13.26
N ILE A 42 1.32 13.37 -13.73
CA ILE A 42 1.71 12.00 -14.10
C ILE A 42 2.59 12.01 -15.37
N LEU A 43 2.28 12.87 -16.33
CA LEU A 43 2.97 12.97 -17.61
C LEU A 43 4.37 13.62 -17.55
N GLU A 44 4.70 14.35 -16.49
CA GLU A 44 6.01 14.99 -16.32
C GLU A 44 7.19 13.98 -16.25
N LYS A 45 6.94 12.70 -15.92
CA LYS A 45 7.93 11.59 -15.88
C LYS A 45 9.29 11.96 -15.24
N ASN A 46 9.29 12.79 -14.21
CA ASN A 46 10.53 13.29 -13.60
C ASN A 46 11.15 12.31 -12.57
N GLY A 47 10.59 11.10 -12.46
CA GLY A 47 11.04 10.06 -11.53
C GLY A 47 10.83 10.40 -10.05
N LYS A 48 10.07 11.46 -9.76
CA LYS A 48 9.77 11.94 -8.41
C LYS A 48 8.26 12.00 -8.24
N LEU A 49 7.84 11.97 -6.97
CA LEU A 49 6.44 12.24 -6.65
C LEU A 49 6.08 13.68 -7.06
N PRO A 50 4.92 13.90 -7.72
CA PRO A 50 4.45 15.22 -8.04
C PRO A 50 4.37 16.14 -6.82
N ARG A 51 4.95 17.34 -6.93
CA ARG A 51 4.98 18.31 -5.83
C ARG A 51 3.59 18.86 -5.51
N VAL A 52 2.76 19.04 -6.53
CA VAL A 52 1.37 19.49 -6.40
C VAL A 52 0.50 18.25 -6.28
N SER A 53 0.11 17.93 -5.05
CA SER A 53 -0.81 16.83 -4.73
C SER A 53 -1.75 17.25 -3.61
N HIS A 54 -2.97 16.74 -3.63
CA HIS A 54 -3.88 16.78 -2.49
C HIS A 54 -3.76 15.47 -1.72
N LYS A 55 -3.79 15.52 -0.39
CA LYS A 55 -3.74 14.33 0.47
C LYS A 55 -4.81 14.41 1.53
N LEU A 56 -5.54 13.30 1.73
CA LEU A 56 -6.41 13.08 2.87
C LEU A 56 -6.08 11.70 3.43
N ILE A 57 -5.58 11.67 4.68
CA ILE A 57 -5.27 10.43 5.40
C ILE A 57 -6.06 10.45 6.69
N MET A 58 -6.84 9.39 6.93
CA MET A 58 -7.73 9.31 8.08
C MET A 58 -7.59 7.94 8.74
N PRO A 59 -7.11 7.86 9.99
CA PRO A 59 -7.30 6.66 10.79
C PRO A 59 -8.80 6.53 11.09
N ILE A 60 -9.29 5.30 11.12
CA ILE A 60 -10.70 4.96 11.36
C ILE A 60 -10.76 3.91 12.46
N ASN A 61 -11.66 4.08 13.41
CA ASN A 61 -11.96 3.01 14.37
C ASN A 61 -12.92 2.00 13.72
N PRO A 62 -12.51 0.73 13.49
CA PRO A 62 -13.31 -0.23 12.74
C PRO A 62 -14.55 -0.74 13.50
N LYS A 63 -14.72 -0.38 14.79
CA LYS A 63 -15.73 -0.97 15.70
C LYS A 63 -15.74 -2.51 15.71
N LYS A 64 -14.60 -3.12 15.34
CA LYS A 64 -14.38 -4.56 15.21
C LYS A 64 -13.04 -4.93 15.85
N THR A 65 -12.91 -6.19 16.27
CA THR A 65 -11.63 -6.72 16.76
C THR A 65 -10.59 -6.67 15.65
N ILE A 66 -9.42 -6.13 15.98
CA ILE A 66 -8.24 -6.12 15.10
C ILE A 66 -7.37 -7.32 15.48
N PRO A 67 -7.16 -8.29 14.59
CA PRO A 67 -6.30 -9.44 14.87
C PRO A 67 -4.83 -9.01 15.06
N ASP A 68 -4.09 -9.68 15.95
CA ASP A 68 -2.68 -9.37 16.23
C ASP A 68 -1.80 -9.40 14.97
N ILE A 69 -2.10 -10.31 14.03
CA ILE A 69 -1.39 -10.37 12.75
C ILE A 69 -1.54 -9.09 11.93
N VAL A 70 -2.71 -8.45 11.95
CA VAL A 70 -2.95 -7.16 11.27
C VAL A 70 -2.21 -6.06 12.01
N THR A 71 -2.26 -6.05 13.35
CA THR A 71 -1.51 -5.09 14.16
C THR A 71 0.00 -5.18 13.95
N ASN A 72 0.55 -6.38 13.81
CA ASN A 72 1.98 -6.58 13.58
C ASN A 72 2.43 -6.10 12.20
N ILE A 73 1.53 -6.14 11.21
CA ILE A 73 1.80 -5.72 9.83
C ILE A 73 1.65 -4.21 9.67
N THR A 74 0.54 -3.65 10.16
CA THR A 74 0.13 -2.25 9.92
C THR A 74 0.55 -1.29 11.04
N GLY A 75 0.87 -1.81 12.23
CA GLY A 75 1.03 -1.01 13.44
C GLY A 75 -0.28 -0.48 14.03
N LEU A 76 -1.44 -0.73 13.40
CA LEU A 76 -2.75 -0.28 13.89
C LEU A 76 -3.33 -1.30 14.87
N SER A 77 -3.75 -0.82 16.04
CA SER A 77 -4.28 -1.64 17.13
C SER A 77 -5.53 -1.03 17.73
N ALA A 78 -6.36 -1.86 18.37
CA ALA A 78 -7.53 -1.36 19.08
C ALA A 78 -7.15 -0.27 20.11
N LYS A 79 -5.95 -0.36 20.70
CA LYS A 79 -5.45 0.61 21.67
C LYS A 79 -5.16 1.98 21.05
N ASN A 80 -4.45 2.04 19.91
CA ASN A 80 -4.10 3.32 19.29
C ASN A 80 -5.25 3.94 18.48
N LEU A 81 -6.26 3.15 18.12
CA LEU A 81 -7.50 3.62 17.49
C LEU A 81 -8.65 3.87 18.48
N ALA A 82 -8.47 3.65 19.78
CA ALA A 82 -9.54 3.70 20.79
C ALA A 82 -10.30 5.05 20.81
N ASN A 83 -9.58 6.16 20.62
CA ASN A 83 -10.14 7.51 20.62
C ASN A 83 -10.34 8.09 19.21
N VAL A 84 -10.09 7.28 18.17
CA VAL A 84 -10.32 7.66 16.78
C VAL A 84 -11.80 7.42 16.46
N LYS A 85 -12.39 8.32 15.66
CA LYS A 85 -13.78 8.18 15.26
C LYS A 85 -13.95 7.01 14.27
N PRO A 86 -15.09 6.31 14.32
CA PRO A 86 -15.46 5.30 13.33
C PRO A 86 -15.80 5.93 11.98
N PHE A 87 -16.06 5.09 10.98
CA PHE A 87 -16.59 5.55 9.71
C PHE A 87 -18.05 6.01 9.89
N GLU A 88 -18.31 7.30 9.65
CA GLU A 88 -19.60 7.97 9.86
C GLU A 88 -19.87 8.97 8.71
N VAL A 89 -21.03 9.62 8.75
CA VAL A 89 -21.48 10.57 7.72
C VAL A 89 -20.46 11.69 7.50
N GLU A 90 -19.84 12.19 8.55
CA GLU A 90 -18.83 13.25 8.50
C GLU A 90 -17.57 12.80 7.75
N THR A 91 -17.19 11.51 7.85
CA THR A 91 -16.06 10.95 7.10
C THR A 91 -16.37 10.94 5.61
N PHE A 92 -17.58 10.52 5.23
CA PHE A 92 -18.05 10.60 3.85
C PHE A 92 -18.09 12.04 3.33
N GLU A 93 -18.64 12.98 4.11
CA GLU A 93 -18.71 14.39 3.72
C GLU A 93 -17.32 14.99 3.51
N LEU A 94 -16.35 14.64 4.35
CA LEU A 94 -14.95 15.07 4.19
C LEU A 94 -14.34 14.50 2.90
N MET A 95 -14.60 13.24 2.57
CA MET A 95 -14.18 12.65 1.28
C MET A 95 -14.83 13.38 0.10
N MET A 96 -16.13 13.68 0.16
CA MET A 96 -16.82 14.39 -0.92
C MET A 96 -16.33 15.83 -1.08
N GLN A 97 -16.04 16.53 0.02
CA GLN A 97 -15.43 17.87 -0.02
C GLN A 97 -14.02 17.82 -0.60
N PHE A 98 -13.23 16.79 -0.29
CA PHE A 98 -11.92 16.58 -0.91
C PHE A 98 -12.04 16.39 -2.42
N ILE A 99 -12.94 15.50 -2.87
CA ILE A 99 -13.21 15.22 -4.29
C ILE A 99 -13.72 16.48 -5.01
N GLY A 100 -14.60 17.26 -4.37
CA GLY A 100 -15.17 18.48 -4.94
C GLY A 100 -14.15 19.61 -5.21
N ARG A 101 -12.91 19.49 -4.70
CA ARG A 101 -11.81 20.41 -5.00
C ARG A 101 -10.99 20.00 -6.23
N LEU A 102 -11.20 18.80 -6.74
CA LEU A 102 -10.42 18.22 -7.84
C LEU A 102 -11.02 18.59 -9.20
N ILE A 103 -10.20 18.49 -10.24
CA ILE A 103 -10.64 18.79 -11.61
C ILE A 103 -11.20 17.50 -12.24
N ALA A 104 -12.46 17.54 -12.65
CA ALA A 104 -13.11 16.43 -13.34
C ALA A 104 -12.66 16.31 -14.81
N PRO A 105 -12.75 15.09 -15.42
CA PRO A 105 -13.15 13.81 -14.82
C PRO A 105 -12.13 13.29 -13.80
N ILE A 106 -12.63 12.70 -12.70
CA ILE A 106 -11.85 12.18 -11.58
C ILE A 106 -11.85 10.66 -11.66
N CYS A 107 -10.68 10.03 -11.55
CA CYS A 107 -10.55 8.58 -11.56
C CYS A 107 -9.79 8.09 -10.32
N PHE A 108 -10.41 7.20 -9.55
CA PHE A 108 -9.76 6.50 -8.44
C PHE A 108 -8.84 5.39 -8.98
N VAL A 109 -7.71 5.21 -8.32
CA VAL A 109 -6.72 4.18 -8.67
C VAL A 109 -6.38 3.42 -7.38
N ALA A 110 -6.79 2.15 -7.32
CA ALA A 110 -6.43 1.25 -6.23
C ALA A 110 -5.75 0.01 -6.81
N HIS A 111 -5.00 -0.73 -5.99
CA HIS A 111 -4.32 -1.95 -6.42
C HIS A 111 -5.11 -3.17 -5.97
N ASN A 112 -5.66 -3.94 -6.92
CA ASN A 112 -6.68 -4.96 -6.66
C ASN A 112 -8.00 -4.37 -6.08
N GLY A 113 -8.27 -3.10 -6.38
CA GLY A 113 -9.44 -2.38 -5.89
C GLY A 113 -10.77 -3.03 -6.29
N ASN A 114 -10.84 -3.65 -7.47
CA ASN A 114 -12.03 -4.36 -7.96
C ASN A 114 -12.44 -5.50 -7.03
N ASN A 115 -11.48 -6.11 -6.35
CA ASN A 115 -11.70 -7.23 -5.44
C ASN A 115 -11.59 -6.85 -3.96
N PHE A 116 -11.21 -5.61 -3.65
CA PHE A 116 -10.93 -5.19 -2.28
C PHE A 116 -11.46 -3.78 -1.98
N ASP A 117 -10.64 -2.75 -2.15
CA ASP A 117 -10.88 -1.40 -1.62
C ASP A 117 -12.23 -0.82 -2.02
N TYR A 118 -12.61 -0.96 -3.30
CA TYR A 118 -13.87 -0.41 -3.82
C TYR A 118 -15.09 -1.10 -3.20
N LYS A 119 -15.05 -2.41 -3.01
CA LYS A 119 -16.15 -3.16 -2.38
C LYS A 119 -16.33 -2.76 -0.91
N ILE A 120 -15.22 -2.59 -0.19
CA ILE A 120 -15.22 -2.28 1.23
C ILE A 120 -15.75 -0.86 1.47
N ILE A 121 -15.23 0.14 0.75
CA ILE A 121 -15.65 1.53 0.93
C ILE A 121 -17.10 1.75 0.50
N MET A 122 -17.56 1.09 -0.57
CA MET A 122 -18.97 1.18 -0.99
C MET A 122 -19.90 0.54 0.03
N GLN A 123 -19.48 -0.52 0.73
CA GLN A 123 -20.27 -1.06 1.83
C GLN A 123 -20.39 -0.08 3.00
N GLU A 124 -19.31 0.60 3.39
CA GLU A 124 -19.35 1.62 4.43
C GLU A 124 -20.30 2.77 4.04
N PHE A 125 -20.26 3.23 2.79
CA PHE A 125 -21.19 4.24 2.30
C PHE A 125 -22.65 3.77 2.35
N GLN A 126 -22.91 2.51 1.96
CA GLN A 126 -24.25 1.93 2.02
C GLN A 126 -24.78 1.85 3.46
N GLN A 127 -23.93 1.51 4.43
CA GLN A 127 -24.31 1.43 5.85
C GLN A 127 -24.77 2.77 6.44
N ILE A 128 -24.27 3.88 5.90
CA ILE A 128 -24.65 5.24 6.31
C ILE A 128 -25.63 5.91 5.33
N GLU A 129 -26.25 5.12 4.44
CA GLU A 129 -27.23 5.58 3.44
C GLU A 129 -26.70 6.69 2.52
N LYS A 130 -25.40 6.64 2.19
CA LYS A 130 -24.75 7.53 1.24
C LYS A 130 -24.41 6.77 -0.05
N ALA A 131 -24.34 7.53 -1.14
CA ALA A 131 -24.02 7.01 -2.46
C ALA A 131 -22.85 7.77 -3.07
N MET A 132 -21.99 7.04 -3.78
CA MET A 132 -20.92 7.65 -4.58
C MET A 132 -21.50 8.27 -5.86
N PRO A 133 -21.10 9.50 -6.24
CA PRO A 133 -21.53 10.10 -7.50
C PRO A 133 -21.11 9.25 -8.72
N ILE A 134 -21.97 9.16 -9.73
CA ILE A 134 -21.74 8.32 -10.92
C ILE A 134 -20.62 8.85 -11.81
N GLU A 135 -20.31 10.14 -11.69
CA GLU A 135 -19.28 10.83 -12.46
C GLU A 135 -17.86 10.53 -11.95
N VAL A 136 -17.72 9.96 -10.74
CA VAL A 136 -16.43 9.54 -10.23
C VAL A 136 -16.10 8.17 -10.80
N LEU A 137 -15.02 8.10 -11.56
CA LEU A 137 -14.55 6.88 -12.21
C LEU A 137 -13.55 6.15 -11.31
N CYS A 138 -13.23 4.91 -11.67
CA CYS A 138 -12.14 4.15 -11.10
C CYS A 138 -11.49 3.19 -12.10
N VAL A 139 -10.24 2.83 -11.81
CA VAL A 139 -9.49 1.77 -12.49
C VAL A 139 -8.71 0.93 -11.49
N ASP A 140 -8.47 -0.33 -11.83
CA ASP A 140 -7.60 -1.21 -11.05
C ASP A 140 -6.17 -1.20 -11.58
N SER A 141 -5.22 -0.78 -10.76
CA SER A 141 -3.81 -0.74 -11.15
C SER A 141 -3.21 -2.14 -11.33
N LEU A 142 -3.77 -3.18 -10.70
CA LEU A 142 -3.34 -4.56 -10.92
C LEU A 142 -3.54 -4.96 -12.38
N GLU A 143 -4.73 -4.72 -12.93
CA GLU A 143 -5.06 -4.98 -14.33
C GLU A 143 -4.24 -4.07 -15.26
N ALA A 144 -4.07 -2.79 -14.90
CA ALA A 144 -3.23 -1.87 -15.67
C ALA A 144 -1.78 -2.38 -15.80
N PHE A 145 -1.20 -2.86 -14.70
CA PHE A 145 0.17 -3.36 -14.69
C PHE A 145 0.28 -4.67 -15.48
N LYS A 146 -0.71 -5.56 -15.38
CA LYS A 146 -0.76 -6.79 -16.18
C LYS A 146 -0.75 -6.47 -17.66
N ASP A 147 -1.65 -5.61 -18.11
CA ASP A 147 -1.74 -5.24 -19.52
C ASP A 147 -0.45 -4.54 -19.97
N ILE A 148 -0.06 -3.44 -19.32
CA ILE A 148 1.04 -2.60 -19.79
C ILE A 148 2.40 -3.33 -19.75
N LEU A 149 2.63 -4.21 -18.77
CA LEU A 149 3.92 -4.89 -18.60
C LEU A 149 3.96 -6.27 -19.26
N CYS A 150 2.82 -6.87 -19.64
CA CYS A 150 2.80 -8.12 -20.40
C CYS A 150 2.69 -7.93 -21.91
N THR A 151 2.14 -6.81 -22.41
CA THR A 151 1.84 -6.63 -23.85
C THR A 151 3.04 -6.20 -24.71
N THR A 152 4.28 -6.47 -24.33
CA THR A 152 5.46 -6.08 -25.12
C THR A 152 5.72 -6.96 -26.36
N ASP A 153 4.71 -7.68 -26.87
CA ASP A 153 4.88 -8.71 -27.92
C ASP A 153 4.27 -8.34 -29.30
N SER A 154 3.82 -7.10 -29.58
CA SER A 154 3.18 -6.82 -30.89
C SER A 154 3.45 -5.49 -31.61
N ASP A 155 4.28 -4.59 -31.08
CA ASP A 155 4.46 -3.27 -31.71
C ASP A 155 5.80 -3.08 -32.44
N SER A 156 6.54 -4.16 -32.70
CA SER A 156 7.69 -4.15 -33.63
C SER A 156 7.40 -4.95 -34.90
N GLU A 157 7.28 -4.21 -36.00
CA GLU A 157 7.53 -4.62 -37.40
C GLU A 157 6.57 -5.66 -38.07
N ASN A 158 5.64 -5.18 -38.92
CA ASN A 158 5.86 -5.11 -40.38
C ASN A 158 4.56 -4.93 -41.20
N ASN A 159 4.65 -4.01 -42.17
CA ASN A 159 3.93 -4.11 -43.43
C ASN A 159 4.31 -5.43 -44.13
N ASP A 160 3.38 -6.35 -44.39
CA ASP A 160 3.25 -6.97 -45.72
C ASP A 160 1.94 -7.78 -45.84
N ASP A 161 1.42 -7.80 -47.06
CA ASP A 161 0.19 -8.42 -47.49
C ASP A 161 0.25 -9.96 -47.48
N SER A 162 -0.90 -10.56 -47.16
CA SER A 162 -1.38 -11.88 -47.62
C SER A 162 -0.61 -13.17 -47.23
N LYS A 163 -1.23 -13.98 -46.35
CA LYS A 163 -1.63 -15.38 -46.64
C LYS A 163 -2.45 -16.02 -45.50
N LYS A 164 -3.52 -16.71 -45.89
CA LYS A 164 -4.39 -17.54 -45.04
C LYS A 164 -3.63 -18.72 -44.42
N GLY A 165 -3.98 -19.06 -43.19
CA GLY A 165 -3.70 -20.36 -42.58
C GLY A 165 -4.30 -20.48 -41.18
N GLN A 166 -5.34 -21.31 -41.04
CA GLN A 166 -5.92 -21.71 -39.75
C GLN A 166 -4.91 -22.55 -38.95
N ALA A 167 -4.76 -22.28 -37.64
CA ALA A 167 -4.43 -23.31 -36.66
C ALA A 167 -4.74 -22.85 -35.23
N ALA A 168 -5.67 -23.58 -34.60
CA ALA A 168 -5.83 -23.89 -33.18
C ALA A 168 -5.58 -22.77 -32.15
N ALA A 169 -6.67 -22.20 -31.65
CA ALA A 169 -6.71 -21.55 -30.35
C ALA A 169 -6.38 -22.57 -29.26
N ASN A 170 -5.12 -22.58 -28.82
CA ASN A 170 -4.72 -23.25 -27.59
C ASN A 170 -5.15 -22.37 -26.41
N LEU A 171 -6.22 -22.82 -25.79
CA LEU A 171 -6.78 -22.36 -24.53
C LEU A 171 -5.80 -22.69 -23.40
N SER A 172 -4.69 -21.95 -23.28
CA SER A 172 -3.91 -21.96 -22.04
C SER A 172 -4.60 -21.03 -21.06
N VAL A 173 -5.58 -21.57 -20.34
CA VAL A 173 -6.07 -20.95 -19.10
C VAL A 173 -4.85 -20.72 -18.24
N ASP A 174 -4.53 -19.43 -18.03
CA ASP A 174 -3.32 -19.00 -17.33
C ASP A 174 -3.44 -19.38 -15.86
N TYR A 175 -2.89 -20.54 -15.52
CA TYR A 175 -2.92 -21.13 -14.19
C TYR A 175 -2.24 -20.22 -13.15
N PHE A 176 -1.42 -19.24 -13.59
CA PHE A 176 -0.84 -18.21 -12.72
C PHE A 176 -1.84 -17.14 -12.29
N SER A 177 -2.88 -16.87 -13.09
CA SER A 177 -3.94 -15.91 -12.72
C SER A 177 -4.78 -16.35 -11.52
N LEU A 178 -4.85 -17.66 -11.26
CA LEU A 178 -5.59 -18.25 -10.13
C LEU A 178 -4.81 -18.29 -8.82
N LEU A 179 -3.50 -18.00 -8.87
CA LEU A 179 -2.61 -18.01 -7.70
C LEU A 179 -2.30 -16.60 -7.17
N GLU A 180 -2.90 -15.58 -7.77
CA GLU A 180 -2.59 -14.18 -7.50
C GLU A 180 -3.73 -13.48 -6.73
N ASP A 181 -4.32 -14.18 -5.76
CA ASP A 181 -5.37 -13.68 -4.86
C ASP A 181 -4.81 -12.99 -3.60
N GLY A 182 -3.50 -12.73 -3.56
CA GLY A 182 -2.85 -12.14 -2.40
C GLY A 182 -2.68 -13.10 -1.21
N MET A 183 -2.92 -14.41 -1.39
CA MET A 183 -2.80 -15.36 -0.28
C MET A 183 -1.39 -15.83 0.07
N ASP A 184 -0.30 -15.47 -0.62
CA ASP A 184 0.99 -16.08 -0.23
C ASP A 184 1.43 -15.71 1.18
N ASP A 185 1.17 -14.48 1.66
CA ASP A 185 1.69 -14.07 2.98
C ASP A 185 0.84 -14.62 4.12
N THR A 186 -0.48 -14.75 3.91
CA THR A 186 -1.38 -15.35 4.91
C THR A 186 -1.26 -16.87 4.90
N LEU A 187 -1.03 -17.49 3.73
CA LEU A 187 -0.75 -18.90 3.59
C LEU A 187 0.62 -19.25 4.16
N CYS A 188 1.68 -18.47 3.87
CA CYS A 188 2.99 -18.64 4.50
C CYS A 188 2.88 -18.54 6.02
N LYS A 189 2.19 -17.52 6.56
CA LYS A 189 2.00 -17.38 8.02
C LYS A 189 1.10 -18.47 8.62
N ALA A 190 0.15 -19.02 7.87
CA ALA A 190 -0.65 -20.16 8.30
C ALA A 190 0.18 -21.47 8.29
N VAL A 191 1.05 -21.64 7.29
CA VAL A 191 2.02 -22.75 7.21
C VAL A 191 3.07 -22.64 8.30
N ASP A 192 3.58 -21.43 8.58
CA ASP A 192 4.51 -21.15 9.68
C ASP A 192 3.85 -21.42 11.03
N ARG A 193 2.56 -21.06 11.23
CA ARG A 193 1.81 -21.44 12.43
C ARG A 193 1.59 -22.95 12.55
N ILE A 194 1.36 -23.65 11.44
CA ILE A 194 1.27 -25.12 11.46
C ILE A 194 2.63 -25.70 11.81
N LEU A 195 3.72 -25.20 11.24
CA LEU A 195 5.10 -25.59 11.58
C LEU A 195 5.44 -25.28 13.04
N GLU A 196 5.09 -24.10 13.56
CA GLU A 196 5.29 -23.69 14.96
C GLU A 196 4.42 -24.50 15.93
N SER A 197 3.19 -24.83 15.55
CA SER A 197 2.33 -25.74 16.33
C SER A 197 2.80 -27.20 16.27
N SER A 198 3.54 -27.55 15.21
CA SER A 198 4.22 -28.85 15.07
C SER A 198 5.54 -28.89 15.84
N ILE A 199 6.13 -27.74 16.17
CA ILE A 199 7.38 -27.63 16.97
C ILE A 199 7.12 -27.83 18.47
N VAL A 200 5.84 -27.90 18.91
CA VAL A 200 5.48 -28.29 20.29
C VAL A 200 5.26 -29.80 20.43
N ASN A 201 5.51 -30.63 19.41
CA ASN A 201 5.58 -32.08 19.58
C ASN A 201 6.73 -32.70 18.77
N ASP A 202 7.75 -33.12 19.53
CA ASP A 202 8.85 -34.05 19.22
C ASP A 202 9.97 -33.62 18.26
N GLU A 203 11.19 -33.54 18.81
CA GLU A 203 12.42 -33.69 18.03
C GLU A 203 12.54 -35.14 17.49
N LEU A 204 12.25 -35.23 16.19
CA LEU A 204 12.95 -36.00 15.16
C LEU A 204 12.59 -37.49 14.91
N ASN A 205 12.06 -37.68 13.69
CA ASN A 205 12.08 -38.84 12.79
C ASN A 205 10.99 -39.91 12.92
N THR A 206 9.97 -39.80 12.04
CA THR A 206 9.91 -40.66 10.83
C THR A 206 8.89 -40.16 9.80
N CYS A 207 9.34 -39.28 8.89
CA CYS A 207 8.97 -39.39 7.47
C CYS A 207 10.07 -38.86 6.54
N LYS A 208 11.31 -39.22 6.85
CA LYS A 208 12.38 -39.51 5.88
C LYS A 208 13.10 -40.69 6.54
N GLN A 209 12.90 -41.94 6.15
CA GLN A 209 13.25 -42.52 4.86
C GLN A 209 12.58 -43.92 4.81
N TYR A 210 11.73 -44.24 3.83
CA TYR A 210 12.21 -44.81 2.56
C TYR A 210 13.73 -44.67 2.36
N TYR A 211 14.44 -45.49 3.14
CA TYR A 211 15.75 -46.11 2.98
C TYR A 211 16.08 -46.82 4.33
N TYR A 212 15.71 -48.11 4.42
CA TYR A 212 16.25 -49.21 5.26
C TYR A 212 16.23 -49.24 6.82
N SER A 213 15.33 -50.10 7.36
CA SER A 213 15.45 -51.21 8.37
C SER A 213 16.02 -51.12 9.82
N LYS A 214 15.22 -51.74 10.74
CA LYS A 214 15.52 -52.68 11.87
C LYS A 214 15.78 -52.20 13.34
N SER A 215 14.80 -52.51 14.22
CA SER A 215 14.85 -53.30 15.48
C SER A 215 15.42 -52.80 16.84
N LEU A 216 14.51 -52.76 17.84
CA LEU A 216 14.53 -53.19 19.27
C LEU A 216 15.26 -52.41 20.42
N ASN A 217 14.45 -52.19 21.49
CA ASN A 217 14.69 -52.31 22.95
C ASN A 217 14.98 -51.07 23.86
N ASP A 218 13.98 -50.82 24.74
CA ASP A 218 14.00 -50.75 26.22
C ASP A 218 14.42 -49.51 27.08
N VAL A 219 13.62 -49.34 28.17
CA VAL A 219 13.80 -48.67 29.50
C VAL A 219 13.64 -47.13 29.60
N ARG A 220 12.56 -46.53 30.21
CA ARG A 220 12.12 -46.34 31.64
C ARG A 220 12.79 -45.16 32.42
N VAL A 221 11.93 -44.26 33.00
CA VAL A 221 11.93 -43.70 34.40
C VAL A 221 12.25 -42.18 34.70
N GLN A 222 11.24 -41.50 35.32
CA GLN A 222 11.15 -40.51 36.44
C GLN A 222 11.46 -38.98 36.38
N ASN A 223 10.41 -38.20 36.73
CA ASN A 223 10.20 -37.10 37.72
C ASN A 223 11.35 -36.19 38.26
N ASN A 224 11.11 -34.86 38.34
CA ASN A 224 10.88 -34.07 39.60
C ASN A 224 11.03 -32.51 39.46
N PHE A 225 10.06 -31.79 40.06
CA PHE A 225 10.06 -30.52 40.86
C PHE A 225 10.94 -29.28 40.56
N GLY A 226 10.35 -28.08 40.75
CA GLY A 226 11.03 -26.90 41.36
C GLY A 226 10.49 -25.50 41.00
N ASN A 227 10.13 -24.69 42.00
CA ASN A 227 9.50 -23.35 41.96
C ASN A 227 10.49 -22.17 41.73
N ASP A 228 10.02 -20.98 41.31
CA ASP A 228 9.95 -19.74 42.14
C ASP A 228 9.53 -18.45 41.41
N VAL A 229 8.90 -17.54 42.16
CA VAL A 229 8.26 -16.26 41.78
C VAL A 229 9.03 -15.07 42.39
N THR A 230 9.13 -13.90 41.72
CA THR A 230 9.27 -12.60 42.42
C THR A 230 8.76 -11.39 41.59
N TYR A 231 8.12 -10.43 42.27
CA TYR A 231 7.47 -9.20 41.79
C TYR A 231 8.16 -7.96 42.44
N CYS A 232 8.22 -6.80 41.77
CA CYS A 232 8.69 -5.54 42.36
C CYS A 232 7.82 -4.32 41.96
N GLN A 233 7.47 -3.48 42.95
CA GLN A 233 6.75 -2.19 42.88
C GLN A 233 7.70 -1.01 43.21
N SER A 234 7.38 0.20 42.73
CA SER A 234 7.74 1.52 43.33
C SER A 234 6.81 2.60 42.76
N GLU A 235 5.89 3.21 43.51
CA GLU A 235 5.94 4.29 44.52
C GLU A 235 5.78 5.73 43.96
N ASN A 236 4.71 6.40 44.43
CA ASN A 236 4.20 7.73 44.06
C ASN A 236 4.66 8.80 45.06
N THR A 237 5.00 10.00 44.59
CA THR A 237 5.17 11.19 45.44
C THR A 237 4.18 12.30 45.04
N LEU A 238 3.36 12.74 45.99
CA LEU A 238 2.38 13.82 45.90
C LEU A 238 3.06 15.21 45.91
N LEU A 239 2.68 16.08 44.96
CA LEU A 239 2.92 17.52 45.01
C LEU A 239 1.63 18.27 44.68
N SER A 240 1.16 19.05 45.65
CA SER A 240 -0.01 19.93 45.58
C SER A 240 0.31 21.22 44.82
N GLY A 241 -0.37 21.48 43.71
CA GLY A 241 -0.38 22.76 43.01
C GLY A 241 -1.53 22.79 42.00
N THR A 242 -2.30 23.88 41.97
CA THR A 242 -3.45 24.04 41.06
C THR A 242 -3.02 23.96 39.59
N ASN A 243 -3.74 23.14 38.82
CA ASN A 243 -3.41 22.77 37.43
C ASN A 243 -3.27 23.93 36.42
N ASP A 244 -3.64 25.16 36.78
CA ASP A 244 -3.54 26.33 35.90
C ASP A 244 -2.13 26.95 35.86
N ASP A 245 -1.32 26.81 36.92
CA ASP A 245 0.00 27.45 36.97
C ASP A 245 1.07 26.72 36.14
N LEU A 246 0.96 25.39 36.00
CA LEU A 246 1.84 24.61 35.10
C LEU A 246 1.56 24.90 33.62
N ARG A 247 0.31 25.24 33.28
CA ARG A 247 -0.11 25.52 31.89
C ARG A 247 0.42 26.87 31.40
N CYS A 248 0.51 27.86 32.30
CA CYS A 248 1.06 29.18 32.00
C CYS A 248 2.59 29.19 31.84
N THR A 249 3.33 28.38 32.62
CA THR A 249 4.81 28.35 32.54
C THR A 249 5.33 27.65 31.27
N LEU A 250 4.60 26.66 30.75
CA LEU A 250 4.96 25.98 29.50
C LEU A 250 4.67 26.82 28.26
N LYS A 251 3.64 27.69 28.31
CA LYS A 251 3.29 28.61 27.22
C LYS A 251 4.35 29.70 27.03
N GLN A 252 4.90 30.24 28.13
CA GLN A 252 5.97 31.26 28.08
C GLN A 252 7.33 30.74 27.56
N LYS A 253 7.58 29.43 27.62
CA LYS A 253 8.82 28.83 27.06
C LYS A 253 8.74 28.55 25.56
N ASN A 254 7.55 28.37 24.99
CA ASN A 254 7.37 27.99 23.58
C ASN A 254 7.00 29.15 22.64
N GLU A 255 6.74 30.35 23.17
CA GLU A 255 6.40 31.57 22.41
C GLU A 255 7.59 32.54 22.25
N LYS A 256 8.83 32.03 22.22
CA LYS A 256 9.99 32.83 21.80
C LYS A 256 10.41 32.44 20.39
N THR A 257 9.95 33.21 19.41
CA THR A 257 10.53 33.22 18.05
C THR A 257 12.05 33.42 18.16
N PRO A 258 12.90 32.58 17.55
CA PRO A 258 14.33 32.82 17.55
C PRO A 258 14.63 34.16 16.88
N PRO A 259 15.52 35.00 17.43
CA PRO A 259 15.87 36.26 16.79
C PRO A 259 16.54 35.98 15.45
N LYS A 260 16.07 36.71 14.42
CA LYS A 260 16.56 36.71 13.03
C LYS A 260 18.09 36.58 13.00
N GLN A 261 18.61 35.48 12.44
CA GLN A 261 20.02 35.40 12.06
C GLN A 261 20.27 36.37 10.90
N ILE A 262 20.75 37.57 11.22
CA ILE A 262 21.34 38.46 10.24
C ILE A 262 22.65 37.82 9.79
N ILE A 263 22.68 37.23 8.60
CA ILE A 263 23.94 36.79 7.99
C ILE A 263 24.73 38.06 7.66
N SER A 264 25.73 38.34 8.50
CA SER A 264 26.69 39.42 8.28
C SER A 264 27.62 39.07 7.11
N LEU A 265 27.43 39.72 5.97
CA LEU A 265 28.28 39.65 4.77
C LEU A 265 29.63 40.38 4.95
N ARG A 266 30.34 40.17 6.07
CA ARG A 266 31.68 40.74 6.26
C ARG A 266 32.61 39.79 7.01
N LYS A 267 33.35 38.98 6.24
CA LYS A 267 34.78 38.63 6.44
C LYS A 267 35.19 37.59 5.38
N ILE A 268 35.43 38.04 4.15
CA ILE A 268 36.35 37.32 3.26
C ILE A 268 37.74 37.88 3.58
N ARG A 269 38.47 37.19 4.46
CA ARG A 269 39.92 37.36 4.57
C ARG A 269 40.57 36.14 3.95
N ALA A 270 41.51 36.42 3.06
CA ALA A 270 42.31 35.49 2.28
C ALA A 270 43.04 34.46 3.16
N GLY A 271 43.16 33.24 2.63
CA GLY A 271 44.02 32.19 3.18
C GLY A 271 43.27 31.04 3.85
N ALA A 272 42.53 30.24 3.08
CA ALA A 272 42.15 28.89 3.49
C ALA A 272 42.09 27.95 2.27
N ILE A 273 42.68 26.79 2.45
CA ILE A 273 43.02 25.74 1.48
C ILE A 273 41.76 25.20 0.77
N PRO A 274 41.76 24.92 -0.55
CA PRO A 274 40.57 24.43 -1.24
C PRO A 274 40.21 23.01 -0.77
N ALA A 275 38.99 22.84 -0.29
CA ALA A 275 38.38 21.54 -0.04
C ALA A 275 38.15 20.78 -1.38
N PRO A 276 38.28 19.45 -1.41
CA PRO A 276 38.18 18.69 -2.65
C PRO A 276 36.76 18.77 -3.22
N HIS A 277 36.67 19.05 -4.53
CA HIS A 277 35.44 19.10 -5.29
C HIS A 277 34.58 17.85 -5.05
N LYS A 278 33.45 18.00 -4.33
CA LYS A 278 32.36 17.04 -4.42
C LYS A 278 31.82 17.09 -5.85
N LYS A 279 32.10 16.05 -6.64
CA LYS A 279 31.46 15.85 -7.95
C LYS A 279 29.94 15.94 -7.75
N MET A 280 29.30 16.84 -8.49
CA MET A 280 27.85 16.84 -8.63
C MET A 280 27.47 15.49 -9.23
N ILE A 281 26.73 14.69 -8.47
CA ILE A 281 26.12 13.46 -9.00
C ILE A 281 24.93 13.95 -9.84
N GLU A 282 25.07 13.87 -11.15
CA GLU A 282 23.94 14.11 -12.05
C GLU A 282 22.82 13.11 -11.76
N PRO A 283 21.53 13.51 -11.90
CA PRO A 283 20.42 12.60 -11.73
C PRO A 283 20.62 11.42 -12.69
N ARG A 284 20.64 10.19 -12.17
CA ARG A 284 20.63 8.98 -13.00
C ARG A 284 19.33 9.00 -13.82
N VAL A 285 19.45 9.30 -15.10
CA VAL A 285 18.40 9.01 -16.08
C VAL A 285 18.20 7.49 -16.05
N LEU A 286 16.97 7.07 -15.77
CA LEU A 286 16.58 5.67 -15.73
C LEU A 286 16.74 5.11 -17.15
N SER A 287 17.82 4.38 -17.41
CA SER A 287 17.96 3.59 -18.63
C SER A 287 17.02 2.40 -18.50
N TYR A 288 16.04 2.30 -19.40
CA TYR A 288 15.33 1.05 -19.62
C TYR A 288 16.36 -0.08 -19.81
N PRO A 289 16.17 -1.26 -19.20
CA PRO A 289 16.99 -2.41 -19.55
C PRO A 289 16.87 -2.67 -21.07
N PRO A 290 17.95 -3.15 -21.73
CA PRO A 290 17.96 -3.39 -23.17
C PRO A 290 16.78 -4.26 -23.62
N GLU A 291 16.23 -3.96 -24.79
CA GLU A 291 15.01 -4.56 -25.36
C GLU A 291 15.03 -6.11 -25.49
N ASP A 292 16.17 -6.76 -25.29
CA ASP A 292 16.38 -8.18 -25.55
C ASP A 292 16.27 -9.13 -24.33
N THR A 293 15.76 -8.66 -23.19
CA THR A 293 15.40 -9.57 -22.10
C THR A 293 13.92 -9.40 -21.75
N LYS A 294 13.17 -10.51 -21.86
CA LYS A 294 11.77 -10.63 -21.41
C LYS A 294 11.68 -10.50 -19.89
N ILE A 295 11.99 -9.33 -19.35
CA ILE A 295 11.92 -9.09 -17.92
C ILE A 295 10.49 -8.66 -17.61
N ARG A 296 9.68 -9.63 -17.21
CA ARG A 296 8.38 -9.39 -16.57
C ARG A 296 8.56 -9.41 -15.05
N PRO A 297 7.73 -8.70 -14.29
CA PRO A 297 7.74 -8.82 -12.84
C PRO A 297 7.39 -10.26 -12.42
N LYS A 298 7.94 -10.71 -11.28
CA LYS A 298 7.74 -12.08 -10.77
C LYS A 298 6.26 -12.38 -10.47
N ASN A 299 5.56 -11.37 -9.98
CA ASN A 299 4.13 -11.32 -9.72
C ASN A 299 3.71 -9.85 -9.77
N PHE A 300 2.41 -9.60 -9.73
CA PHE A 300 1.85 -8.27 -9.82
C PHE A 300 1.51 -7.62 -8.48
N LYS A 301 2.00 -8.17 -7.35
CA LYS A 301 1.87 -7.48 -6.05
C LYS A 301 2.58 -6.13 -6.11
N LEU A 302 1.99 -5.11 -5.50
CA LEU A 302 2.52 -3.75 -5.50
C LEU A 302 4.01 -3.65 -5.10
N PRO A 303 4.52 -4.29 -4.02
CA PRO A 303 5.95 -4.24 -3.69
C PRO A 303 6.85 -4.78 -4.80
N THR A 304 6.40 -5.83 -5.51
CA THR A 304 7.14 -6.47 -6.60
C THR A 304 7.16 -5.58 -7.84
N ILE A 305 6.03 -4.97 -8.19
CA ILE A 305 5.94 -3.99 -9.30
C ILE A 305 6.79 -2.76 -8.99
N TYR A 306 6.73 -2.27 -7.75
CA TYR A 306 7.55 -1.15 -7.30
C TYR A 306 9.04 -1.46 -7.44
N GLU A 307 9.50 -2.62 -6.94
CA GLU A 307 10.90 -3.02 -7.06
C GLU A 307 11.31 -3.22 -8.52
N PHE A 308 10.45 -3.81 -9.35
CA PHE A 308 10.69 -4.00 -10.77
C PHE A 308 10.86 -2.68 -11.54
N LEU A 309 9.98 -1.69 -11.30
CA LEU A 309 10.00 -0.41 -12.02
C LEU A 309 11.04 0.57 -11.47
N LEU A 310 11.29 0.58 -10.16
CA LEU A 310 12.16 1.57 -9.50
C LEU A 310 13.55 1.03 -9.15
N GLY A 311 13.76 -0.29 -9.21
CA GLY A 311 15.03 -0.92 -8.81
C GLY A 311 15.36 -0.79 -7.32
N SER A 312 14.36 -0.49 -6.48
CA SER A 312 14.51 -0.37 -5.02
C SER A 312 13.32 -0.99 -4.31
N LYS A 313 13.55 -1.56 -3.13
CA LYS A 313 12.49 -2.18 -2.33
C LYS A 313 11.53 -1.14 -1.77
N LEU A 314 10.26 -1.52 -1.64
CA LEU A 314 9.26 -0.73 -0.95
C LEU A 314 9.47 -0.85 0.56
N GLU A 315 9.80 0.27 1.20
CA GLU A 315 9.88 0.37 2.67
C GLU A 315 8.51 0.75 3.24
N ASN A 316 8.16 0.23 4.42
CA ASN A 316 6.89 0.51 5.12
C ASN A 316 5.63 0.21 4.29
N ALA A 317 5.67 -0.87 3.51
CA ALA A 317 4.46 -1.46 2.93
C ALA A 317 3.44 -1.76 4.05
N HIS A 318 2.15 -1.75 3.73
CA HIS A 318 1.05 -1.86 4.71
C HIS A 318 0.88 -0.62 5.60
N MET A 319 1.12 0.54 4.99
CA MET A 319 0.58 1.82 5.43
C MET A 319 -0.15 2.42 4.23
N ALA A 320 -1.39 2.87 4.41
CA ALA A 320 -2.22 3.25 3.27
C ALA A 320 -1.62 4.43 2.47
N GLU A 321 -0.98 5.39 3.16
CA GLU A 321 -0.29 6.48 2.48
C GLU A 321 0.92 5.99 1.68
N THR A 322 1.70 5.06 2.23
CA THR A 322 2.89 4.52 1.57
C THR A 322 2.52 3.79 0.30
N ASP A 323 1.48 2.95 0.35
CA ASP A 323 1.03 2.16 -0.79
C ASP A 323 0.39 3.04 -1.89
N CYS A 324 -0.34 4.09 -1.51
CA CYS A 324 -0.76 5.14 -2.45
C CYS A 324 0.43 5.83 -3.15
N ASN A 325 1.47 6.22 -2.40
CA ASN A 325 2.66 6.84 -2.98
C ASN A 325 3.45 5.86 -3.85
N ALA A 326 3.47 4.57 -3.50
CA ALA A 326 4.11 3.52 -4.30
C ALA A 326 3.40 3.33 -5.64
N MET A 327 2.07 3.23 -5.63
CA MET A 327 1.26 3.20 -6.86
C MET A 327 1.51 4.44 -7.73
N LEU A 328 1.48 5.64 -7.13
CA LEU A 328 1.72 6.90 -7.85
C LEU A 328 3.11 6.94 -8.50
N LYS A 329 4.16 6.46 -7.81
CA LYS A 329 5.50 6.35 -8.40
C LYS A 329 5.54 5.39 -9.59
N CYS A 330 4.92 4.22 -9.47
CA CYS A 330 4.83 3.25 -10.57
C CYS A 330 4.11 3.87 -11.77
N VAL A 331 2.95 4.49 -11.53
CA VAL A 331 2.17 5.17 -12.57
C VAL A 331 2.91 6.34 -13.21
N ASN A 332 3.68 7.13 -12.44
CA ASN A 332 4.49 8.22 -12.98
C ASN A 332 5.57 7.72 -13.95
N ILE A 333 6.15 6.54 -13.69
CA ILE A 333 7.11 5.88 -14.59
C ILE A 333 6.42 5.44 -15.89
N LEU A 334 5.24 4.82 -15.78
CA LEU A 334 4.47 4.38 -16.94
C LEU A 334 3.93 5.57 -17.77
N GLY A 335 3.60 6.67 -17.10
CA GLY A 335 3.16 7.94 -17.68
C GLY A 335 2.08 7.78 -18.75
N ASP A 336 2.41 8.11 -20.00
CA ASP A 336 1.50 8.02 -21.16
C ASP A 336 0.82 6.66 -21.31
N LYS A 337 1.54 5.56 -21.03
CA LYS A 337 0.98 4.21 -21.17
C LYS A 337 -0.19 4.02 -20.20
N PHE A 338 -0.01 4.45 -18.94
CA PHE A 338 -1.04 4.33 -17.92
C PHE A 338 -2.22 5.25 -18.19
N VAL A 339 -2.00 6.54 -18.49
CA VAL A 339 -3.13 7.48 -18.65
C VAL A 339 -4.02 7.10 -19.85
N LYS A 340 -3.43 6.62 -20.95
CA LYS A 340 -4.19 6.13 -22.11
C LYS A 340 -4.96 4.85 -21.80
N TRP A 341 -4.32 3.93 -21.07
CA TRP A 341 -4.98 2.72 -20.61
C TRP A 341 -6.17 3.07 -19.68
N ALA A 342 -5.98 4.01 -18.76
CA ALA A 342 -7.02 4.43 -17.83
C ALA A 342 -8.20 5.12 -18.55
N ASP A 343 -7.93 6.02 -19.50
CA ASP A 343 -8.99 6.67 -20.30
C ASP A 343 -9.85 5.65 -21.06
N SER A 344 -9.30 4.47 -21.37
CA SER A 344 -9.98 3.41 -22.12
C SER A 344 -10.71 2.39 -21.24
N ASN A 345 -10.27 2.22 -19.98
CA ASN A 345 -10.73 1.16 -19.09
C ASN A 345 -11.47 1.66 -17.84
N ALA A 346 -11.52 2.98 -17.61
CA ALA A 346 -12.19 3.54 -16.46
C ALA A 346 -13.70 3.29 -16.49
N VAL A 347 -14.23 2.88 -15.34
CA VAL A 347 -15.66 2.61 -15.11
C VAL A 347 -16.17 3.47 -13.97
N PRO A 348 -17.49 3.75 -13.87
CA PRO A 348 -18.06 4.44 -12.72
C PRO A 348 -17.75 3.68 -11.42
N LEU A 349 -17.25 4.37 -10.39
CA LEU A 349 -16.86 3.74 -9.12
C LEU A 349 -18.07 3.21 -8.33
N ASN A 350 -19.25 3.78 -8.54
CA ASN A 350 -20.46 3.36 -7.85
C ASN A 350 -20.95 1.94 -8.26
N ILE A 351 -20.42 1.32 -9.31
CA ILE A 351 -20.78 -0.06 -9.70
C ILE A 351 -20.41 -1.10 -8.63
N TYR A 352 -19.49 -0.75 -7.73
CA TYR A 352 -19.08 -1.60 -6.61
C TYR A 352 -20.01 -1.50 -5.40
N GLY A 353 -20.94 -0.53 -5.40
CA GLY A 353 -22.06 -0.53 -4.47
C GLY A 353 -23.08 -1.56 -4.91
N ASN A 354 -23.62 -2.33 -3.95
CA ASN A 354 -24.64 -3.32 -4.28
C ASN A 354 -25.80 -2.65 -5.03
N VAL A 355 -25.95 -3.01 -6.31
CA VAL A 355 -27.25 -2.96 -6.98
C VAL A 355 -28.16 -3.83 -6.13
N CYS A 356 -29.17 -3.25 -5.50
CA CYS A 356 -30.16 -3.97 -4.73
C CYS A 356 -30.58 -5.24 -5.50
N SER A 357 -30.37 -6.40 -4.91
CA SER A 357 -31.03 -7.65 -5.31
C SER A 357 -31.87 -8.15 -4.14
#